data_AF-A0A814R1U5-F1
#
_entry.id   AF-A0A814R1U5-F1
#
_cell.length_a   1.000
_cell.length_b   1.000
_cell.length_c   1.000
_cell.angle_alpha   90.00
_cell.angle_beta   90.00
_cell.angle_gamma   90.00
#
_symmetry.space_group_name_H-M   'P 1'
#
loop_
_entity.id
_entity.type
_entity.pdbx_description
1 polymer ?
#
loop_
_entity_poly.entity_id
_entity_poly.type
_entity_poly.pdbx_seq_one_letter_code
_entity_poly.pdbx_strand_id
1 'polypeptide(L)'
;MLTKCVPWNQKLMFCATEHHYITSVIEQFIEEKKIGNFEIWTYIQFELDKNVFMEKLKTFPTTVPQGVEMRPLKPEDAYFIIEADDYKSSDLYSVAQIQFCIKKLCSVDRYTAGCSPVLDSTQIKQLDLTIQQNRSATAAELLSLTHSNTTERTIQRYRLFLGNCPRKSLVKVKSNNRNEQKRYQFAAAHYLVNIKKYIFEDECYVGLRNTQQILWCKRGESTPKREISSLRAHVNLIGFIWWNGYVFCRFDN
;
A
#
# COMPACT_ATOMS: atom_id res chain seq x y z
N MET A 1 21.22 2.56 -2.53
CA MET A 1 20.13 2.07 -3.41
C MET A 1 19.33 3.24 -4.01
N LEU A 2 18.87 4.20 -3.21
CA LEU A 2 18.16 5.42 -3.68
C LEU A 2 18.88 6.20 -4.80
N THR A 3 20.21 6.24 -4.76
CA THR A 3 21.05 6.99 -5.71
C THR A 3 20.91 6.54 -7.17
N LYS A 4 20.50 5.30 -7.44
CA LYS A 4 20.34 4.77 -8.81
C LYS A 4 18.90 4.79 -9.32
N CYS A 5 17.91 5.01 -8.43
CA CYS A 5 16.49 4.87 -8.77
C CYS A 5 15.78 6.21 -8.94
N VAL A 6 16.39 7.30 -8.51
CA VAL A 6 15.80 8.64 -8.60
C VAL A 6 16.45 9.38 -9.78
N PRO A 7 15.66 9.91 -10.73
CA PRO A 7 16.20 10.60 -11.90
C PRO A 7 16.63 12.03 -11.53
N TRP A 8 17.76 12.16 -10.83
CA TRP A 8 18.28 13.41 -10.27
C TRP A 8 18.57 14.52 -11.29
N ASN A 9 18.65 14.18 -12.58
CA ASN A 9 18.82 15.13 -13.67
C ASN A 9 17.49 15.73 -14.17
N GLN A 10 16.38 15.49 -13.48
CA GLN A 10 15.05 16.00 -13.81
C GLN A 10 14.52 16.92 -12.71
N LYS A 11 13.46 17.70 -13.01
CA LYS A 11 12.70 18.44 -12.00
C LYS A 11 11.98 17.42 -11.12
N LEU A 12 12.46 17.26 -9.88
CA LEU A 12 11.92 16.31 -8.91
C LEU A 12 11.10 17.02 -7.87
N MET A 13 10.03 16.37 -7.43
CA MET A 13 9.21 16.83 -6.33
C MET A 13 9.13 15.73 -5.27
N PHE A 14 9.57 16.05 -4.06
CA PHE A 14 9.45 15.18 -2.90
C PHE A 14 8.26 15.66 -2.06
N CYS A 15 7.24 14.82 -1.91
CA CYS A 15 6.05 15.13 -1.13
C CYS A 15 6.00 14.29 0.15
N ALA A 16 5.28 14.77 1.17
CA ALA A 16 5.02 14.01 2.40
C ALA A 16 6.29 13.58 3.18
N THR A 17 7.39 14.31 3.04
CA THR A 17 8.64 13.97 3.72
C THR A 17 8.58 14.40 5.18
N GLU A 18 8.79 13.45 6.11
CA GLU A 18 8.91 13.78 7.53
C GLU A 18 10.08 14.77 7.73
N HIS A 19 9.72 15.97 8.21
CA HIS A 19 10.63 17.12 8.26
C HIS A 19 11.91 16.84 9.05
N HIS A 20 11.84 15.99 10.09
CA HIS A 20 12.97 15.73 10.99
C HIS A 20 13.99 14.71 10.48
N TYR A 21 13.65 13.88 9.51
CA TYR A 21 14.51 12.75 9.12
C TYR A 21 14.81 12.72 7.63
N ILE A 22 13.80 12.94 6.78
CA ILE A 22 13.96 12.78 5.34
C ILE A 22 14.52 14.07 4.73
N THR A 23 14.14 15.23 5.25
CA THR A 23 14.58 16.53 4.72
C THR A 23 16.09 16.72 4.85
N SER A 24 16.68 16.47 6.01
CA SER A 24 18.13 16.62 6.22
C SER A 24 18.97 15.67 5.36
N VAL A 25 18.49 14.44 5.15
CA VAL A 25 19.14 13.46 4.27
C VAL A 25 19.07 13.89 2.80
N ILE A 26 17.94 14.46 2.37
CA ILE A 26 17.78 14.99 1.01
C ILE A 26 18.66 16.24 0.82
N GLU A 27 18.67 17.15 1.80
CA GLU A 27 19.49 18.37 1.78
C GLU A 27 20.98 18.03 1.65
N GLN A 28 21.52 17.20 2.55
CA GLN A 28 22.92 16.78 2.49
C GLN A 28 23.25 16.14 1.14
N PHE A 29 22.33 15.34 0.58
CA PHE A 29 22.55 14.68 -0.70
C PHE A 29 22.53 15.66 -1.89
N ILE A 30 21.65 16.67 -1.87
CA ILE A 30 21.62 17.72 -2.90
C ILE A 30 22.92 18.54 -2.86
N GLU A 31 23.38 18.91 -1.65
CA GLU A 31 24.64 19.62 -1.44
C GLU A 31 25.84 18.82 -1.96
N GLU A 32 25.92 17.53 -1.63
CA GLU A 32 26.99 16.62 -2.07
C GLU A 32 27.03 16.45 -3.60
N LYS A 33 25.87 16.51 -4.27
CA LYS A 33 25.77 16.33 -5.71
C LYS A 33 25.90 17.63 -6.51
N LYS A 34 25.77 18.80 -5.86
CA LYS A 34 25.79 20.14 -6.50
C LYS A 34 24.81 20.26 -7.68
N ILE A 35 23.64 19.62 -7.58
CA ILE A 35 22.67 19.56 -8.68
C ILE A 35 21.63 20.68 -8.52
N GLY A 36 21.74 21.69 -9.39
CA GLY A 36 20.66 22.65 -9.68
C GLY A 36 20.25 23.59 -8.55
N ASN A 37 19.30 24.46 -8.85
CA ASN A 37 18.58 25.27 -7.86
C ASN A 37 17.42 24.43 -7.30
N PHE A 38 17.23 24.43 -5.99
CA PHE A 38 16.10 23.76 -5.33
C PHE A 38 15.35 24.74 -4.41
N GLU A 39 14.05 24.51 -4.26
CA GLU A 39 13.20 25.23 -3.32
C GLU A 39 12.54 24.22 -2.39
N ILE A 40 12.59 24.50 -1.09
CA ILE A 40 11.91 23.70 -0.06
C ILE A 40 10.67 24.45 0.38
N TRP A 41 9.54 23.77 0.34
CA TRP A 41 8.25 24.30 0.77
C TRP A 41 7.82 23.59 2.04
N THR A 42 7.40 24.35 3.05
CA THR A 42 6.74 23.80 4.23
C THR A 42 5.24 23.82 4.00
N TYR A 43 4.58 22.67 4.15
CA TYR A 43 3.13 22.60 4.17
C TYR A 43 2.66 22.36 5.60
N ILE A 44 1.58 23.03 5.99
CA ILE A 44 0.91 22.77 7.25
C ILE A 44 -0.09 21.63 6.99
N GLN A 45 0.15 20.47 7.60
CA GLN A 45 -0.81 19.39 7.58
C GLN A 45 -1.97 19.75 8.52
N PHE A 46 -3.15 19.98 7.95
CA PHE A 46 -4.37 20.11 8.73
C PHE A 46 -4.91 18.71 9.05
N GLU A 47 -4.76 18.29 10.29
CA GLU A 47 -5.44 17.10 10.79
C GLU A 47 -6.82 17.50 11.29
N LEU A 48 -7.85 16.92 10.67
CA LEU A 48 -9.23 17.13 11.09
C LEU A 48 -9.76 15.83 11.68
N ASP A 49 -10.12 15.86 12.96
CA ASP A 49 -10.82 14.75 13.58
C ASP A 49 -12.16 14.54 12.86
N LYS A 50 -12.40 13.30 12.44
CA LYS A 50 -13.56 12.94 11.63
C LYS A 50 -14.88 13.26 12.35
N ASN A 51 -14.98 13.03 13.65
CA ASN A 51 -16.21 13.25 14.39
C ASN A 51 -16.45 14.76 14.55
N VAL A 52 -15.40 15.51 14.88
CA VAL A 52 -15.46 16.98 14.95
C VAL A 52 -15.84 17.60 13.59
N PHE A 53 -15.30 17.07 12.48
CA PHE A 53 -15.69 17.49 11.13
C PHE A 53 -17.19 17.31 10.89
N MET A 54 -17.70 16.11 11.16
CA MET A 54 -19.09 15.76 10.89
C MET A 54 -20.07 16.55 11.76
N GLU A 55 -19.69 16.92 12.99
CA GLU A 55 -20.49 17.81 13.82
C GLU A 55 -20.51 19.24 13.29
N LYS A 56 -19.36 19.78 12.88
CA LYS A 56 -19.28 21.11 12.25
C LYS A 56 -20.01 21.17 10.91
N LEU A 57 -20.06 20.07 10.17
CA LEU A 57 -20.77 20.01 8.89
C LEU A 57 -22.28 20.22 9.06
N LYS A 58 -22.84 19.88 10.22
CA LYS A 58 -24.26 20.12 10.56
C LYS A 58 -24.57 21.60 10.78
N THR A 59 -23.58 22.38 11.21
CA THR A 59 -23.73 23.82 11.49
C THR A 59 -23.20 24.72 10.38
N PHE A 60 -22.62 24.13 9.33
CA PHE A 60 -22.08 24.88 8.20
C PHE A 60 -23.21 25.53 7.40
N PRO A 61 -23.13 26.85 7.11
CA PRO A 61 -24.16 27.53 6.34
C PRO A 61 -24.23 26.93 4.93
N THR A 62 -25.38 26.36 4.59
CA THR A 62 -25.65 25.72 3.29
C THR A 62 -26.23 26.69 2.26
N THR A 63 -26.38 27.97 2.62
CA THR A 63 -26.94 28.99 1.73
C THR A 63 -25.95 29.30 0.62
N VAL A 64 -26.28 28.85 -0.58
CA VAL A 64 -25.58 29.21 -1.81
C VAL A 64 -25.97 30.64 -2.20
N PRO A 65 -24.99 31.53 -2.51
CA PRO A 65 -25.30 32.87 -2.99
C PRO A 65 -26.24 32.85 -4.20
N GLN A 66 -27.14 33.83 -4.28
CA GLN A 66 -28.09 33.93 -5.38
C GLN A 66 -27.35 34.09 -6.72
N GLY A 67 -27.70 33.26 -7.71
CA GLY A 67 -27.05 33.24 -9.02
C GLY A 67 -25.84 32.29 -9.13
N VAL A 68 -25.50 31.56 -8.05
CA VAL A 68 -24.46 30.53 -8.07
C VAL A 68 -25.09 29.14 -8.01
N GLU A 69 -24.66 28.23 -8.89
CA GLU A 69 -25.05 26.82 -8.87
C GLU A 69 -23.90 25.98 -8.29
N MET A 70 -24.17 25.23 -7.21
CA MET A 70 -23.23 24.21 -6.75
C MET A 70 -23.51 22.88 -7.45
N ARG A 71 -22.53 22.36 -8.18
CA ARG A 71 -22.60 21.04 -8.82
C ARG A 71 -21.31 20.25 -8.61
N PRO A 72 -21.34 18.91 -8.69
CA PRO A 72 -20.13 18.11 -8.75
C PRO A 72 -19.22 18.54 -9.91
N LEU A 73 -17.91 18.48 -9.70
CA LEU A 73 -16.92 18.71 -10.74
C LEU A 73 -17.03 17.64 -11.83
N LYS A 74 -16.89 18.07 -13.07
CA LYS A 74 -16.80 17.24 -14.26
C LYS A 74 -15.38 17.27 -14.81
N PRO A 75 -14.92 16.25 -15.56
CA PRO A 75 -13.56 16.22 -16.09
C PRO A 75 -13.17 17.45 -16.92
N GLU A 76 -14.12 18.03 -17.64
CA GLU A 76 -13.96 19.27 -18.40
C GLU A 76 -13.62 20.48 -17.51
N ASP A 77 -14.00 20.47 -16.22
CA ASP A 77 -13.70 21.55 -15.28
C ASP A 77 -12.22 21.58 -14.87
N ALA A 78 -11.46 20.51 -15.13
CA ALA A 78 -10.06 20.39 -14.72
C ALA A 78 -9.18 21.51 -15.30
N TYR A 79 -9.50 22.00 -16.51
CA TYR A 79 -8.76 23.10 -17.13
C TYR A 79 -8.91 24.40 -16.32
N PHE A 80 -10.14 24.75 -15.94
CA PHE A 80 -10.42 25.96 -15.17
C PHE A 80 -9.79 25.92 -13.78
N ILE A 81 -9.66 24.74 -13.18
CA ILE A 81 -8.97 24.58 -11.88
C ILE A 81 -7.49 24.92 -12.01
N ILE A 82 -6.84 24.48 -13.09
CA ILE A 82 -5.42 24.78 -13.34
C ILE A 82 -5.24 26.25 -13.72
N GLU A 83 -6.13 26.81 -14.52
CA GLU A 83 -6.08 28.23 -14.91
C GLU A 83 -6.29 29.16 -13.71
N ALA A 84 -7.15 28.78 -12.76
CA ALA A 84 -7.38 29.54 -11.53
C ALA A 84 -6.23 29.41 -10.51
N ASP A 85 -5.38 28.39 -10.65
CA ASP A 85 -4.18 28.24 -9.84
C ASP A 85 -3.10 29.18 -10.40
N ASP A 86 -3.07 30.42 -9.89
CA ASP A 86 -2.16 31.48 -10.32
C ASP A 86 -0.67 31.14 -10.09
N TYR A 87 -0.39 29.99 -9.48
CA TYR A 87 0.93 29.41 -9.26
C TYR A 87 1.52 28.80 -10.55
N LYS A 88 2.07 29.68 -11.40
CA LYS A 88 2.80 29.30 -12.63
C LYS A 88 4.09 28.49 -12.40
N SER A 89 4.55 28.28 -11.16
CA SER A 89 5.88 27.70 -10.88
C SER A 89 5.86 26.19 -10.62
N SER A 90 4.71 25.62 -10.27
CA SER A 90 4.61 24.25 -9.83
C SER A 90 3.72 23.46 -10.78
N ASP A 91 4.36 22.69 -11.67
CA ASP A 91 3.75 21.62 -12.49
C ASP A 91 3.23 20.45 -11.61
N LEU A 92 2.64 20.76 -10.44
CA LEU A 92 2.20 19.82 -9.42
C LEU A 92 1.22 18.82 -10.00
N TYR A 93 0.28 19.32 -10.81
CA TYR A 93 -0.76 18.50 -11.42
C TYR A 93 -1.03 18.94 -12.87
N SER A 94 -0.92 18.00 -13.79
CA SER A 94 -1.41 18.14 -15.16
C SER A 94 -2.94 18.08 -15.22
N VAL A 95 -3.53 18.63 -16.29
CA VAL A 95 -4.98 18.52 -16.59
C VAL A 95 -5.43 17.06 -16.48
N ALA A 96 -4.63 16.12 -17.00
CA ALA A 96 -4.93 14.69 -16.96
C ALA A 96 -4.98 14.13 -15.53
N GLN A 97 -4.10 14.57 -14.63
CA GLN A 97 -4.11 14.14 -13.22
C GLN A 97 -5.36 14.66 -12.49
N ILE A 98 -5.73 15.92 -12.69
CA ILE A 98 -6.96 16.47 -12.10
C ILE A 98 -8.21 15.78 -12.66
N GLN A 99 -8.25 15.54 -13.98
CA GLN A 99 -9.33 14.76 -14.60
C GLN A 99 -9.43 13.35 -14.00
N PHE A 100 -8.30 12.69 -13.74
CA PHE A 100 -8.29 11.39 -13.09
C PHE A 100 -8.88 11.47 -11.69
N CYS A 101 -8.47 12.47 -10.90
CA CYS A 101 -9.01 12.73 -9.56
C CYS A 101 -10.52 12.97 -9.59
N ILE A 102 -11.03 13.83 -10.46
CA ILE A 102 -12.48 14.07 -10.60
C ILE A 102 -13.23 12.78 -10.93
N LYS A 103 -12.73 11.98 -11.88
CA LYS A 103 -13.37 10.70 -12.27
C LYS A 103 -13.36 9.66 -11.15
N LYS A 104 -12.33 9.65 -10.30
CA LYS A 104 -12.10 8.57 -9.32
C LYS A 104 -12.49 8.93 -7.90
N LEU A 105 -12.30 10.18 -7.47
CA LEU A 105 -12.67 10.63 -6.13
C LEU A 105 -14.19 10.85 -6.01
N CYS A 106 -14.87 11.32 -7.06
CA CYS A 106 -16.35 11.38 -7.10
C CYS A 106 -17.03 10.00 -7.11
N SER A 107 -16.25 8.91 -7.18
CA SER A 107 -16.78 7.55 -7.03
C SER A 107 -16.75 7.05 -5.58
N VAL A 108 -16.13 7.78 -4.66
CA VAL A 108 -16.04 7.40 -3.24
C VAL A 108 -17.39 7.58 -2.52
N ASP A 109 -18.18 8.60 -2.87
CA ASP A 109 -19.55 8.78 -2.34
C ASP A 109 -20.58 7.81 -2.94
N ARG A 110 -20.26 7.13 -4.07
CA ARG A 110 -21.14 6.08 -4.62
C ARG A 110 -21.12 4.78 -3.82
N TYR A 111 -20.26 4.65 -2.81
CA TYR A 111 -20.25 3.49 -1.93
C TYR A 111 -21.23 3.62 -0.74
N THR A 112 -21.74 4.81 -0.44
CA THR A 112 -22.63 5.04 0.72
C THR A 112 -24.07 5.37 0.32
N ALA A 113 -24.33 5.84 -0.91
CA ALA A 113 -25.68 6.18 -1.35
C ALA A 113 -26.14 5.34 -2.57
N GLY A 114 -27.09 4.41 -2.35
CA GLY A 114 -28.11 4.12 -3.36
C GLY A 114 -28.05 2.82 -4.17
N CYS A 115 -27.48 1.72 -3.68
CA CYS A 115 -27.82 0.40 -4.22
C CYS A 115 -28.54 -0.40 -3.14
N SER A 116 -29.83 -0.67 -3.33
CA SER A 116 -30.54 -1.67 -2.53
C SER A 116 -29.69 -2.95 -2.51
N PRO A 117 -29.44 -3.53 -1.33
CA PRO A 117 -28.55 -4.67 -1.25
C PRO A 117 -29.18 -5.83 -2.04
N VAL A 118 -28.48 -6.28 -3.08
CA VAL A 118 -28.89 -7.42 -3.93
C VAL A 118 -28.97 -8.70 -3.10
N LEU A 119 -28.19 -8.76 -2.02
CA LEU A 119 -28.23 -9.82 -1.01
C LEU A 119 -28.99 -9.34 0.23
N ASP A 120 -29.85 -10.20 0.78
CA ASP A 120 -30.49 -9.96 2.07
C ASP A 120 -29.46 -10.06 3.24
N SER A 121 -29.88 -9.67 4.43
CA SER A 121 -29.01 -9.65 5.61
C SER A 121 -28.52 -11.04 6.04
N THR A 122 -29.29 -12.10 5.76
CA THR A 122 -28.95 -13.49 6.04
C THR A 122 -27.88 -13.98 5.06
N GLN A 123 -28.05 -13.68 3.78
CA GLN A 123 -27.11 -13.98 2.70
C GLN A 123 -25.79 -13.24 2.88
N ILE A 124 -25.82 -11.99 3.35
CA ILE A 124 -24.60 -11.24 3.69
C ILE A 124 -23.84 -11.91 4.84
N LYS A 125 -24.53 -12.36 5.90
CA LYS A 125 -23.90 -13.10 7.02
C LYS A 125 -23.33 -14.43 6.56
N GLN A 126 -24.05 -15.15 5.70
CA GLN A 126 -23.59 -16.42 5.14
C GLN A 126 -22.34 -16.22 4.27
N LEU A 127 -22.33 -15.18 3.43
CA LEU A 127 -21.16 -14.82 2.62
C LEU A 127 -19.94 -14.50 3.50
N ASP A 128 -20.10 -13.75 4.60
CA ASP A 128 -19.00 -13.45 5.53
C ASP A 128 -18.43 -14.73 6.16
N LEU A 129 -19.28 -15.65 6.61
CA LEU A 129 -18.87 -16.97 7.12
C LEU A 129 -18.12 -17.79 6.06
N THR A 130 -18.65 -17.85 4.83
CA THR A 130 -18.00 -18.56 3.72
C THR A 130 -16.63 -17.97 3.38
N ILE A 131 -16.47 -16.64 3.42
CA ILE A 131 -15.18 -15.96 3.22
C ILE A 131 -14.20 -16.32 4.34
N GLN A 132 -14.66 -16.36 5.60
CA GLN A 132 -13.81 -16.71 6.74
C GLN A 132 -13.30 -18.15 6.67
N GLN A 133 -14.15 -19.07 6.21
CA GLN A 133 -13.80 -20.49 6.00
C GLN A 133 -12.89 -20.68 4.78
N ASN A 134 -13.07 -19.87 3.72
CA ASN A 134 -12.37 -19.99 2.45
C ASN A 134 -11.61 -18.70 2.10
N ARG A 135 -10.63 -18.32 2.92
CA ARG A 135 -9.92 -17.03 2.82
C ARG A 135 -9.18 -16.83 1.48
N SER A 136 -8.83 -17.90 0.79
CA SER A 136 -8.17 -17.86 -0.52
C SER A 136 -9.14 -17.85 -1.71
N ALA A 137 -10.44 -18.07 -1.48
CA ALA A 137 -11.40 -18.22 -2.56
C ALA A 137 -11.53 -16.93 -3.37
N THR A 138 -11.55 -17.07 -4.69
CA THR A 138 -11.90 -16.01 -5.64
C THR A 138 -13.38 -15.65 -5.53
N ALA A 139 -13.78 -14.53 -6.11
CA ALA A 139 -15.19 -14.16 -6.09
C ALA A 139 -16.07 -15.15 -6.90
N ALA A 140 -15.53 -15.75 -7.95
CA ALA A 140 -16.18 -16.82 -8.71
C ALA A 140 -16.36 -18.10 -7.86
N GLU A 141 -15.32 -18.52 -7.13
CA GLU A 141 -15.41 -19.67 -6.22
C GLU A 141 -16.42 -19.41 -5.09
N LEU A 142 -16.42 -18.21 -4.50
CA LEU A 142 -17.41 -17.84 -3.49
C LEU A 142 -18.84 -17.85 -4.04
N LEU A 143 -19.04 -17.46 -5.31
CA LEU A 143 -20.34 -17.54 -5.96
C LEU A 143 -20.83 -18.99 -6.07
N SER A 144 -19.94 -19.91 -6.45
CA SER A 144 -20.26 -21.34 -6.50
C SER A 144 -20.57 -21.93 -5.12
N LEU A 145 -19.89 -21.47 -4.07
CA LEU A 145 -20.06 -21.95 -2.68
C LEU A 145 -21.30 -21.37 -1.98
N THR A 146 -21.75 -20.18 -2.39
CA THR A 146 -22.90 -19.51 -1.78
C THR A 146 -24.22 -19.77 -2.51
N HIS A 147 -24.17 -20.37 -3.70
CA HIS A 147 -25.34 -20.62 -4.57
C HIS A 147 -26.24 -19.38 -4.76
N SER A 148 -25.65 -18.19 -4.70
CA SER A 148 -26.40 -16.95 -4.81
C SER A 148 -26.63 -16.61 -6.28
N ASN A 149 -27.84 -16.17 -6.63
CA ASN A 149 -28.18 -15.63 -7.96
C ASN A 149 -27.61 -14.21 -8.15
N THR A 150 -26.32 -14.03 -7.84
CA THR A 150 -25.63 -12.75 -7.96
C THR A 150 -24.56 -12.80 -9.04
N THR A 151 -23.81 -11.71 -9.20
CA THR A 151 -22.68 -11.66 -10.12
C THR A 151 -21.38 -11.66 -9.33
N GLU A 152 -20.28 -12.10 -9.96
CA GLU A 152 -18.95 -12.02 -9.36
C GLU A 152 -18.62 -10.59 -8.90
N ARG A 153 -19.00 -9.60 -9.72
CA ARG A 153 -18.83 -8.17 -9.41
C ARG A 153 -19.55 -7.76 -8.13
N THR A 154 -20.74 -8.30 -7.89
CA THR A 154 -21.51 -8.08 -6.66
C THR A 154 -20.78 -8.67 -5.46
N ILE A 155 -20.28 -9.91 -5.55
CA ILE A 155 -19.51 -10.55 -4.49
C ILE A 155 -18.24 -9.76 -4.15
N GLN A 156 -17.51 -9.27 -5.17
CA GLN A 156 -16.32 -8.43 -4.96
C GLN A 156 -16.64 -7.15 -4.17
N ARG A 157 -17.77 -6.49 -4.48
CA ARG A 157 -18.23 -5.31 -3.74
C ARG A 157 -18.58 -5.63 -2.29
N TYR A 158 -19.30 -6.73 -2.05
CA TYR A 158 -19.65 -7.14 -0.68
C TYR A 158 -18.43 -7.54 0.15
N ARG A 159 -17.39 -8.15 -0.43
CA ARG A 159 -16.12 -8.42 0.28
C ARG A 159 -15.51 -7.14 0.84
N LEU A 160 -15.43 -6.09 0.01
CA LEU A 160 -14.91 -4.78 0.42
C LEU A 160 -15.81 -4.11 1.46
N PHE A 161 -17.13 -4.18 1.27
CA PHE A 161 -18.12 -3.66 2.22
C PHE A 161 -17.99 -4.32 3.60
N LEU A 162 -17.77 -5.64 3.63
CA LEU A 162 -17.52 -6.42 4.86
C LEU A 162 -16.12 -6.18 5.47
N GLY A 163 -15.31 -5.28 4.91
CA GLY A 163 -13.98 -4.95 5.40
C GLY A 163 -12.92 -6.03 5.15
N ASN A 164 -13.17 -6.95 4.21
CA ASN A 164 -12.17 -7.91 3.76
C ASN A 164 -11.26 -7.28 2.70
N CYS A 165 -9.96 -7.22 2.98
CA CYS A 165 -8.97 -6.67 2.07
C CYS A 165 -8.12 -7.78 1.46
N PRO A 166 -7.69 -7.63 0.20
CA PRO A 166 -6.75 -8.55 -0.40
C PRO A 166 -5.38 -8.37 0.27
N ARG A 167 -4.73 -9.48 0.62
CA ARG A 167 -3.39 -9.54 1.22
C ARG A 167 -2.58 -10.66 0.59
N LYS A 168 -1.27 -10.45 0.50
CA LYS A 168 -0.33 -11.53 0.16
C LYS A 168 -0.14 -12.40 1.39
N SER A 169 -0.21 -13.73 1.21
CA SER A 169 0.03 -14.68 2.30
C SER A 169 1.44 -14.50 2.86
N LEU A 170 1.56 -14.56 4.19
CA LEU A 170 2.87 -14.62 4.84
C LEU A 170 3.32 -16.08 4.89
N VAL A 171 4.42 -16.37 4.22
CA VAL A 171 5.09 -17.67 4.32
C VAL A 171 5.94 -17.64 5.59
N LYS A 172 5.63 -18.48 6.58
CA LYS A 172 6.43 -18.61 7.80
C LYS A 172 6.87 -20.06 7.96
N VAL A 173 8.16 -20.25 8.17
CA VAL A 173 8.76 -21.56 8.51
C VAL A 173 8.20 -22.03 9.86
N LYS A 174 7.72 -23.28 9.91
CA LYS A 174 7.24 -23.90 11.15
C LYS A 174 8.45 -24.18 12.06
N SER A 175 8.54 -23.49 13.19
CA SER A 175 9.56 -23.73 14.21
C SER A 175 9.01 -24.68 15.27
N ASN A 176 9.85 -25.54 15.83
CA ASN A 176 9.53 -26.31 17.03
C ASN A 176 10.01 -25.57 18.30
N ASN A 177 9.50 -25.98 19.47
CA ASN A 177 9.81 -25.33 20.75
C ASN A 177 11.32 -25.33 21.05
N ARG A 178 12.03 -26.39 20.67
CA ARG A 178 13.49 -26.51 20.85
C ARG A 178 14.25 -25.45 20.05
N ASN A 179 13.90 -25.23 18.79
CA ASN A 179 14.52 -24.21 17.94
C ASN A 179 14.19 -22.81 18.45
N GLU A 180 13.00 -22.61 19.00
CA GLU A 180 12.60 -21.35 19.60
C GLU A 180 13.43 -21.01 20.84
N GLN A 181 13.63 -21.99 21.75
CA GLN A 181 14.51 -21.83 22.92
C GLN A 181 15.96 -21.51 22.51
N LYS A 182 16.51 -22.22 21.52
CA LYS A 182 17.87 -21.95 21.00
C LYS A 182 18.00 -20.53 20.44
N ARG A 183 16.96 -20.03 19.75
CA ARG A 183 16.93 -18.66 19.24
C ARG A 183 16.94 -17.63 20.37
N TYR A 184 16.17 -17.85 21.42
CA TYR A 184 16.19 -16.97 22.60
C TYR A 184 17.56 -16.97 23.29
N GLN A 185 18.17 -18.14 23.49
CA GLN A 185 19.51 -18.23 24.08
C GLN A 185 20.56 -17.52 23.24
N PHE A 186 20.55 -17.72 21.92
CA PHE A 186 21.47 -17.03 21.02
C PHE A 186 21.30 -15.50 21.09
N ALA A 187 20.07 -15.01 21.05
CA ALA A 187 19.77 -13.58 21.14
C ALA A 187 20.24 -12.98 22.48
N ALA A 188 19.97 -13.66 23.59
CA ALA A 188 20.39 -13.23 24.92
C ALA A 188 21.93 -13.18 25.04
N ALA A 189 22.64 -14.15 24.45
CA ALA A 189 24.11 -14.18 24.50
C ALA A 189 24.78 -13.12 23.60
N HIS A 190 24.10 -12.62 22.57
CA HIS A 190 24.69 -11.76 21.55
C HIS A 190 24.11 -10.33 21.51
N TYR A 191 23.31 -9.91 22.50
CA TYR A 191 22.62 -8.61 22.45
C TYR A 191 23.56 -7.39 22.47
N LEU A 192 24.77 -7.50 23.03
CA LEU A 192 25.79 -6.44 23.05
C LEU A 192 26.87 -6.61 21.99
N VAL A 193 26.76 -7.61 21.14
CA VAL A 193 27.80 -7.92 20.18
C VAL A 193 27.85 -6.84 19.11
N ASN A 194 29.06 -6.36 18.83
CA ASN A 194 29.28 -5.42 17.75
C ASN A 194 29.20 -6.13 16.39
N ILE A 195 28.02 -6.06 15.78
CA ILE A 195 27.72 -6.69 14.49
C ILE A 195 28.63 -6.23 13.35
N LYS A 196 29.29 -5.06 13.48
CA LYS A 196 30.18 -4.54 12.43
C LYS A 196 31.41 -5.42 12.19
N LYS A 197 31.76 -6.27 13.16
CA LYS A 197 32.90 -7.20 13.09
C LYS A 197 32.56 -8.54 12.45
N TYR A 198 31.29 -8.76 12.10
CA TYR A 198 30.81 -10.05 11.61
C TYR A 198 30.81 -10.07 10.09
N ILE A 199 31.20 -11.21 9.54
CA ILE A 199 30.94 -11.59 8.16
C ILE A 199 29.83 -12.63 8.22
N PHE A 200 28.73 -12.35 7.54
CA PHE A 200 27.60 -13.24 7.40
C PHE A 200 27.72 -13.98 6.08
N GLU A 201 27.59 -15.29 6.13
CA GLU A 201 27.59 -16.18 4.97
C GLU A 201 26.24 -16.90 4.91
N ASP A 202 25.68 -17.00 3.70
CA ASP A 202 24.50 -17.82 3.45
C ASP A 202 24.48 -18.34 2.02
N GLU A 203 23.83 -19.48 1.83
CA GLU A 203 23.52 -20.07 0.53
C GLU A 203 22.07 -19.73 0.18
N CYS A 204 21.85 -19.12 -0.98
CA CYS A 204 20.53 -18.72 -1.43
C CYS A 204 20.22 -19.30 -2.81
N TYR A 205 18.97 -19.71 -2.99
CA TYR A 205 18.42 -20.18 -4.26
C TYR A 205 17.54 -19.09 -4.84
N VAL A 206 17.96 -18.48 -5.95
CA VAL A 206 17.10 -17.55 -6.69
C VAL A 206 16.30 -18.35 -7.70
N GLY A 207 15.04 -18.59 -7.39
CA GLY A 207 14.14 -19.37 -8.23
C GLY A 207 13.05 -18.56 -8.93
N LEU A 208 12.75 -18.90 -10.19
CA LEU A 208 11.59 -18.36 -10.90
C LEU A 208 10.32 -19.08 -10.42
N ARG A 209 9.64 -18.52 -9.40
CA ARG A 209 8.38 -19.07 -8.87
C ARG A 209 7.16 -18.23 -9.29
N ASN A 210 6.08 -18.93 -9.63
CA ASN A 210 4.74 -18.34 -9.68
C ASN A 210 4.22 -18.18 -8.22
N THR A 211 4.63 -17.09 -7.56
CA THR A 211 4.50 -16.91 -6.11
C THR A 211 3.21 -16.25 -5.63
N GLN A 212 2.35 -15.77 -6.53
CA GLN A 212 1.32 -14.81 -6.13
C GLN A 212 -0.08 -15.43 -6.13
N GLN A 213 -0.50 -15.93 -4.97
CA GLN A 213 -1.92 -16.13 -4.67
C GLN A 213 -2.40 -14.98 -3.78
N ILE A 214 -3.48 -14.32 -4.20
CA ILE A 214 -4.15 -13.26 -3.43
C ILE A 214 -5.06 -13.93 -2.39
N LEU A 215 -4.89 -13.60 -1.12
CA LEU A 215 -5.79 -14.01 -0.04
C LEU A 215 -6.69 -12.84 0.38
N TRP A 216 -7.84 -13.11 0.96
CA TRP A 216 -8.73 -12.09 1.50
C TRP A 216 -8.87 -12.29 3.01
N CYS A 217 -8.56 -11.24 3.78
CA CYS A 217 -8.59 -11.27 5.24
C CYS A 217 -9.32 -10.03 5.77
N LYS A 218 -10.04 -10.17 6.89
CA LYS A 218 -10.65 -9.03 7.58
C LYS A 218 -9.59 -8.04 8.04
N ARG A 219 -9.93 -6.75 8.01
CA ARG A 219 -9.06 -5.69 8.51
C ARG A 219 -8.77 -5.92 10.01
N GLY A 220 -7.50 -5.92 10.37
CA GLY A 220 -7.02 -6.20 11.73
C GLY A 220 -6.68 -7.66 12.02
N GLU A 221 -7.09 -8.62 11.20
CA GLU A 221 -6.73 -10.03 11.42
C GLU A 221 -5.31 -10.36 10.92
N SER A 222 -4.69 -11.37 11.54
CA SER A 222 -3.41 -11.91 11.08
C SER A 222 -3.56 -12.68 9.77
N THR A 223 -2.62 -12.49 8.85
CA THR A 223 -2.59 -13.20 7.57
C THR A 223 -2.28 -14.69 7.79
N PRO A 224 -3.10 -15.63 7.28
CA PRO A 224 -2.87 -17.06 7.44
C PRO A 224 -1.64 -17.54 6.63
N LYS A 225 -0.95 -18.54 7.17
CA LYS A 225 0.26 -19.14 6.58
C LYS A 225 -0.11 -20.16 5.50
N ARG A 226 0.73 -20.29 4.47
CA ARG A 226 0.60 -21.30 3.40
C ARG A 226 1.88 -22.13 3.27
N GLU A 227 1.71 -23.41 2.93
CA GLU A 227 2.77 -24.34 2.53
C GLU A 227 2.83 -24.49 0.99
N ILE A 228 4.04 -24.66 0.43
CA ILE A 228 4.28 -24.77 -1.02
C ILE A 228 4.96 -26.12 -1.30
N SER A 229 4.48 -26.86 -2.31
CA SER A 229 4.87 -28.25 -2.58
C SER A 229 6.16 -28.43 -3.40
N SER A 230 6.54 -27.50 -4.29
CA SER A 230 7.83 -27.55 -5.00
C SER A 230 8.25 -26.22 -5.65
N LEU A 231 9.52 -26.13 -6.04
CA LEU A 231 10.17 -24.98 -6.70
C LEU A 231 10.64 -25.42 -8.09
N ARG A 232 10.43 -24.61 -9.14
CA ARG A 232 11.01 -24.86 -10.47
C ARG A 232 12.00 -23.74 -10.86
N ALA A 233 13.08 -24.15 -11.53
CA ALA A 233 14.26 -23.40 -11.97
C ALA A 233 14.89 -22.48 -10.91
N HIS A 234 16.09 -22.84 -10.42
CA HIS A 234 16.84 -22.05 -9.46
C HIS A 234 18.30 -21.85 -9.88
N VAL A 235 18.88 -20.72 -9.48
CA VAL A 235 20.32 -20.46 -9.49
C VAL A 235 20.82 -20.50 -8.06
N ASN A 236 21.91 -21.23 -7.83
CA ASN A 236 22.57 -21.32 -6.54
C ASN A 236 23.56 -20.16 -6.40
N LEU A 237 23.42 -19.39 -5.33
CA LEU A 237 24.29 -18.27 -4.99
C LEU A 237 24.84 -18.49 -3.58
N ILE A 238 26.12 -18.24 -3.40
CA ILE A 238 26.72 -18.06 -2.08
C ILE A 238 27.03 -16.58 -1.90
N GLY A 239 26.63 -16.03 -0.76
CA GLY A 239 26.77 -14.62 -0.45
C GLY A 239 27.52 -14.42 0.85
N PHE A 240 28.47 -13.49 0.83
CA PHE A 240 29.16 -12.98 2.01
C PHE A 240 28.79 -11.50 2.18
N ILE A 241 28.33 -11.11 3.36
CA ILE A 241 27.94 -9.72 3.67
C ILE A 241 28.61 -9.30 4.98
N TRP A 242 29.14 -8.10 5.02
CA TRP A 242 29.69 -7.47 6.22
C TRP A 242 29.33 -5.98 6.24
N TRP A 243 29.72 -5.27 7.30
CA TRP A 243 29.22 -3.90 7.56
C TRP A 243 29.34 -2.91 6.38
N ASN A 244 30.43 -2.99 5.63
CA ASN A 244 30.76 -2.05 4.55
C ASN A 244 31.00 -2.74 3.20
N GLY A 245 30.52 -3.97 3.02
CA GLY A 245 30.72 -4.67 1.75
C GLY A 245 29.96 -5.98 1.63
N TYR A 246 30.00 -6.54 0.43
CA TYR A 246 29.38 -7.81 0.10
C TYR A 246 30.08 -8.45 -1.11
N VAL A 247 30.01 -9.77 -1.22
CA VAL A 247 30.42 -10.54 -2.40
C VAL A 247 29.39 -11.65 -2.63
N PHE A 248 28.98 -11.83 -3.88
CA PHE A 248 28.12 -12.95 -4.29
C PHE A 248 28.84 -13.74 -5.38
N CYS A 249 28.92 -15.04 -5.18
CA CYS A 249 29.48 -15.97 -6.16
C CYS A 249 28.38 -16.94 -6.59
N ARG A 250 28.31 -17.19 -7.89
CA ARG A 250 27.61 -18.37 -8.40
C ARG A 250 28.50 -19.58 -8.12
N PHE A 251 27.92 -20.66 -7.63
CA PHE A 251 28.58 -21.95 -7.61
C PHE A 251 27.77 -22.91 -8.47
N ASP A 252 28.48 -23.66 -9.31
CA ASP A 252 27.89 -24.74 -10.08
C ASP A 252 28.04 -26.01 -9.25
N ASN A 253 26.92 -26.70 -9.01
CA ASN A 253 26.94 -28.04 -8.43
C ASN A 253 27.42 -29.07 -9.45
#